data_AF-A0A838Q5L8-F1
#
_entry.id   AF-A0A838Q5L8-F1
#
_cell.length_a   1.000
_cell.length_b   1.000
_cell.length_c   1.000
_cell.angle_alpha   90.00
_cell.angle_beta   90.00
_cell.angle_gamma   90.00
#
_symmetry.space_group_name_H-M   'P 1'
#
loop_
_entity.id
_entity.type
_entity.pdbx_description
1 polymer ?
#
loop_
_entity_poly.entity_id
_entity_poly.type
_entity_poly.pdbx_seq_one_letter_code
_entity_poly.pdbx_strand_id
1 'polypeptide(L)' 'MLELHNDNGAVIASNDNWQDAQAAQITASGLAPSDQREAAIFATLPAGNYTAVVRGAHDTAGVALVEVYSVGQ' A
#
# COMPACT_ATOMS: atom_id res chain seq x y z
N MET A 1 -1.59 -5.18 -7.47
CA MET A 1 -1.36 -5.51 -6.06
C MET A 1 -0.13 -4.81 -5.52
N LEU A 2 -0.26 -4.20 -4.36
CA LEU A 2 0.81 -3.58 -3.56
C LEU A 2 1.12 -4.46 -2.35
N GLU A 3 2.39 -4.66 -2.07
CA GLU A 3 2.86 -5.34 -0.86
C GLU A 3 3.87 -4.49 -0.10
N LEU A 4 3.82 -4.58 1.21
CA LEU A 4 4.79 -4.01 2.13
C LEU A 4 5.60 -5.14 2.77
N HIS A 5 6.92 -5.06 2.65
CA HIS A 5 7.86 -6.04 3.18
C HIS A 5 8.68 -5.40 4.31
N ASN A 6 8.92 -6.17 5.38
CA ASN A 6 9.86 -5.78 6.43
C ASN A 6 11.33 -6.04 6.02
N ASP A 7 12.25 -5.74 6.94
CA ASP A 7 13.70 -5.90 6.77
C ASP A 7 14.13 -7.35 6.45
N ASN A 8 13.37 -8.34 6.93
CA ASN A 8 13.59 -9.76 6.63
C ASN A 8 12.95 -10.21 5.30
N GLY A 9 12.33 -9.31 4.55
CA GLY A 9 11.63 -9.62 3.29
C GLY A 9 10.29 -10.34 3.48
N ALA A 10 9.75 -10.35 4.70
CA ALA A 10 8.42 -10.91 4.95
C ALA A 10 7.33 -9.88 4.59
N VAL A 11 6.28 -10.35 3.91
CA VAL A 11 5.09 -9.54 3.64
C VAL A 11 4.38 -9.27 4.97
N ILE A 12 4.23 -7.99 5.31
CA ILE A 12 3.54 -7.53 6.54
C ILE A 12 2.22 -6.83 6.24
N ALA A 13 2.01 -6.40 5.00
CA ALA A 13 0.71 -5.94 4.50
C ALA A 13 0.65 -6.11 2.98
N SER A 14 -0.56 -6.30 2.46
CA SER A 14 -0.83 -6.40 1.03
C SER A 14 -2.21 -5.85 0.73
N ASN A 15 -2.36 -5.16 -0.39
CA ASN A 15 -3.65 -4.67 -0.84
C ASN A 15 -3.73 -4.62 -2.37
N ASP A 16 -4.92 -4.86 -2.92
CA ASP A 16 -5.21 -4.69 -4.35
C ASP A 16 -6.32 -3.65 -4.56
N ASN A 17 -7.32 -3.61 -3.68
CA ASN A 17 -8.40 -2.61 -3.69
C ASN A 17 -8.45 -1.91 -2.32
N TRP A 18 -8.13 -0.62 -2.29
CA TRP A 18 -7.93 0.11 -1.04
C TRP A 18 -9.14 0.08 -0.08
N GLN A 19 -10.35 -0.08 -0.60
CA GLN A 19 -11.58 -0.09 0.19
C GLN A 19 -11.82 -1.38 0.97
N ASP A 20 -11.14 -2.49 0.63
CA ASP A 20 -11.47 -3.81 1.18
C ASP A 20 -11.10 -3.96 2.67
N ALA A 21 -10.09 -3.23 3.15
CA ALA A 21 -9.57 -3.42 4.53
C ALA A 21 -9.32 -2.14 5.32
N GLN A 22 -8.90 -1.05 4.68
CA GLN A 22 -8.35 0.14 5.36
C GLN A 22 -9.01 1.44 4.92
N ALA A 23 -10.24 1.35 4.38
CA ALA A 23 -10.95 2.47 3.78
C ALA A 23 -11.05 3.69 4.71
N ALA A 24 -11.35 3.46 6.00
CA ALA A 24 -11.53 4.55 6.96
C ALA A 24 -10.24 5.33 7.21
N GLN A 25 -9.12 4.64 7.47
CA GLN A 25 -7.82 5.28 7.72
C GLN A 25 -7.30 6.00 6.47
N ILE A 26 -7.45 5.37 5.30
CA ILE A 26 -7.03 5.92 4.01
C ILE A 26 -7.89 7.14 3.62
N THR A 27 -9.18 7.12 3.94
CA THR A 27 -10.05 8.29 3.75
C THR A 27 -9.66 9.42 4.71
N ALA A 28 -9.43 9.10 5.98
CA ALA A 28 -9.08 10.08 7.01
C ALA A 28 -7.73 10.77 6.74
N SER A 29 -6.80 10.11 6.04
CA SER A 29 -5.51 10.71 5.67
C SER A 29 -5.62 11.78 4.58
N GLY A 30 -6.75 11.86 3.87
CA GLY A 30 -6.93 12.75 2.71
C GLY A 30 -6.18 12.30 1.44
N LEU A 31 -5.62 11.08 1.45
CA LEU A 31 -4.83 10.50 0.35
C LEU A 31 -5.54 9.28 -0.27
N ALA A 32 -6.86 9.19 -0.15
CA ALA A 32 -7.61 8.10 -0.74
C ALA A 32 -7.48 8.11 -2.27
N PRO A 33 -7.11 6.96 -2.89
CA PRO A 33 -7.14 6.84 -4.35
C PRO A 33 -8.54 7.08 -4.91
N SER A 34 -8.60 7.63 -6.12
CA SER A 34 -9.87 7.98 -6.76
C SER A 34 -10.59 6.77 -7.37
N ASP A 35 -9.85 5.75 -7.78
CA ASP A 35 -10.40 4.50 -8.29
C ASP A 35 -10.37 3.44 -7.18
N GLN A 36 -11.51 2.75 -6.99
CA GLN A 36 -11.65 1.70 -5.98
C GLN A 36 -10.72 0.49 -6.23
N ARG A 37 -10.22 0.32 -7.46
CA ARG A 37 -9.30 -0.77 -7.87
C ARG A 37 -7.82 -0.42 -7.66
N GLU A 38 -7.53 0.77 -7.14
CA GLU A 38 -6.18 1.14 -6.77
C GLU A 38 -5.82 0.56 -5.40
N ALA A 39 -4.57 0.16 -5.25
CA ALA A 39 -4.04 -0.35 -4.01
C ALA A 39 -3.53 0.79 -3.12
N ALA A 40 -3.81 0.72 -1.82
CA ALA A 40 -3.17 1.56 -0.82
C ALA A 40 -3.02 0.81 0.50
N ILE A 41 -1.92 1.09 1.21
CA ILE A 41 -1.62 0.50 2.52
C ILE A 41 -1.43 1.65 3.50
N PHE A 42 -2.21 1.65 4.57
CA PHE A 42 -1.98 2.52 5.73
C PHE A 42 -1.31 1.70 6.83
N ALA A 43 -0.12 2.11 7.29
CA ALA A 43 0.60 1.37 8.31
C ALA A 43 1.36 2.31 9.26
N THR A 44 1.34 1.96 10.55
CA THR A 44 2.25 2.53 11.55
C THR A 44 3.45 1.60 11.67
N LEU A 45 4.63 2.10 11.30
CA LEU A 45 5.85 1.30 11.23
C LEU A 45 6.83 1.76 12.31
N PRO A 46 7.38 0.84 13.12
CA PRO A 46 8.58 1.11 13.91
C PRO A 46 9.73 1.58 13.03
N ALA A 47 10.74 2.20 13.63
CA ALA A 47 11.96 2.55 12.89
C ALA A 47 12.62 1.28 12.32
N GLY A 48 12.89 1.29 11.03
CA GLY A 48 13.42 0.14 10.30
C GLY A 48 13.39 0.34 8.79
N ASN A 49 13.91 -0.65 8.07
CA ASN A 49 13.87 -0.67 6.62
C ASN A 49 12.64 -1.41 6.13
N TYR A 50 11.99 -0.85 5.11
CA TYR A 50 10.81 -1.44 4.48
C TYR A 50 10.90 -1.30 2.98
N THR A 51 10.31 -2.26 2.27
CA THR A 51 10.24 -2.23 0.80
C THR A 51 8.78 -2.30 0.38
N ALA A 52 8.37 -1.37 -0.48
CA ALA A 52 7.10 -1.46 -1.21
C ALA A 52 7.35 -2.19 -2.54
N VAL A 53 6.55 -3.23 -2.81
CA VAL A 53 6.62 -4.00 -4.05
C VAL A 53 5.28 -3.90 -4.76
N VAL A 54 5.28 -3.42 -6.00
CA VAL A 54 4.10 -3.43 -6.88
C VAL A 54 4.21 -4.58 -7.87
N ARG A 55 3.15 -5.36 -8.00
CA ARG A 55 3.02 -6.43 -9.00
C ARG A 55 1.67 -6.31 -9.68
N GLY A 56 1.61 -6.61 -10.97
CA GLY A 56 0.34 -6.72 -11.68
C GLY A 56 -0.51 -7.83 -11.05
N ALA A 57 -1.80 -7.58 -10.88
CA ALA A 57 -2.71 -8.61 -10.42
C ALA A 57 -2.74 -9.75 -11.45
N HIS A 58 -2.86 -11.00 -10.98
CA HIS A 58 -2.89 -12.20 -11.83
C HIS A 58 -1.67 -12.34 -12.75
N ASP A 59 -0.47 -12.02 -12.25
CA ASP A 59 0.80 -12.13 -12.97
C ASP A 59 0.89 -11.31 -14.27
N THR A 60 0.12 -10.21 -14.34
CA THR A 60 0.20 -9.26 -15.46
C THR A 60 1.37 -8.29 -15.30
N ALA A 61 1.79 -7.68 -16.41
CA ALA A 61 2.81 -6.63 -16.45
C ALA A 61 2.19 -5.30 -16.89
N GLY A 62 2.77 -4.20 -16.42
CA GLY A 62 2.31 -2.85 -16.76
C GLY A 62 3.23 -1.78 -16.19
N VAL A 63 2.86 -0.52 -16.42
CA VAL A 63 3.52 0.63 -15.80
C VAL A 63 2.80 0.93 -14.48
N ALA A 64 3.58 1.16 -13.42
CA ALA A 64 3.07 1.54 -12.12
C ALA A 64 3.83 2.74 -11.56
N LEU A 65 3.14 3.57 -10.80
CA LEU A 65 3.70 4.61 -9.95
C LEU A 65 3.48 4.20 -8.50
N VAL A 66 4.51 4.31 -7.67
CA VAL A 66 4.43 4.07 -6.23
C VAL A 66 4.84 5.36 -5.52
N GLU A 67 4.00 5.81 -4.61
CA GLU A 67 4.23 7.00 -3.79
C GLU A 67 4.18 6.61 -2.32
N VAL A 68 5.01 7.28 -1.50
CA VAL A 68 5.07 7.06 -0.06
C VAL A 68 4.88 8.39 0.64
N TYR A 69 3.91 8.44 1.53
CA TYR A 69 3.55 9.63 2.28
C TYR A 69 3.71 9.37 3.78
N SER A 70 4.44 10.25 4.46
CA SER A 70 4.43 10.30 5.92
C SER A 70 3.23 11.14 6.34
N VAL A 71 2.15 10.50 6.75
CA VAL A 71 0.99 11.17 7.32
C VAL A 71 1.15 11.27 8.83
N GLY A 72 0.98 12.47 9.38
CA GLY A 72 0.97 12.67 10.83
C GLY A 72 -0.17 11.90 11.48
N GLN A 73 0.02 11.51 12.74
CA GLN A 73 -1.06 11.02 13.59
C GLN A 73 -1.73 12.18 14.29
#